data_AF-Q2T8C0-F1
#
_entry.id   AF-Q2T8C0-F1
#
_cell.length_a   1.000
_cell.length_b   1.000
_cell.length_c   1.000
_cell.angle_alpha   90.00
_cell.angle_beta   90.00
_cell.angle_gamma   90.00
#
_symmetry.space_group_name_H-M   'P 1'
#
loop_
_entity.id
_entity.type
_entity.pdbx_description
1 polymer ?
#
loop_
_entity_poly.entity_id
_entity_poly.type
_entity_poly.pdbx_seq_one_letter_code
_entity_poly.pdbx_strand_id
1 'polypeptide(L)'
;MSMSILIRTASIGMVALCAALAGPASVARAETAVAPRVPGPADAVDQMIVKLRAAKTSPDAMAAKTAHADVQAVIDRVLAARKARAAGRAFGSAAASAPGNPGDPAAGIRIKRDMSGGATVLSLQRRVSLAQAEGLARDFAADGAIEYAEPDAWMHPFAVPNDTRYSEQWGYFNPTAGANLPSAWDRTTGSARIVVGVIDTGYRPHADLAANLLPGYDFISDVPTANDGNGRDGDASDPGDWVTAQEDGDPSGPFYGCGASNSSWHGTHVAGTIGAVTNNGAGVAGISWAGKVLPVRVLGKCGGMLSDIVDGMRWAAGLPVPGAPSNPNPAKVLNLSLGGYGRTCSSTYQNAINEITSRGANVVVAAGNDGGPVSTTQPANCQGVIAVGAIDSKGARASFSNYGAAVKIAAPGVGILSTLNAGKTSPGADGFASYNGTSMATPHVAGTIALMLAVNSALSPSQVLQRLQSSARPFPSGSNCSTSTCGAGLLDAGNAVDAAAQ
;
A
#
# COMPACT_ATOMS: atom_id res chain seq x y z
N MET A 1 38.04 -38.47 -59.65
CA MET A 1 37.01 -39.53 -59.76
C MET A 1 35.67 -38.88 -59.42
N SER A 2 35.03 -38.22 -60.39
CA SER A 2 33.81 -38.68 -61.11
C SER A 2 32.61 -38.83 -60.17
N MET A 3 31.62 -37.93 -60.04
CA MET A 3 30.70 -37.24 -60.97
C MET A 3 29.59 -38.16 -61.55
N SER A 4 28.32 -37.84 -61.22
CA SER A 4 27.01 -38.05 -61.92
C SER A 4 25.88 -37.82 -60.89
N ILE A 5 24.98 -36.82 -60.88
CA ILE A 5 23.98 -36.23 -61.82
C ILE A 5 22.81 -37.16 -62.20
N LEU A 6 21.58 -36.77 -61.80
CA LEU A 6 20.29 -36.69 -62.56
C LEU A 6 19.20 -36.12 -61.59
N ILE A 7 18.63 -34.91 -61.71
CA ILE A 7 17.69 -34.25 -62.67
C ILE A 7 16.18 -34.56 -62.47
N ARG A 8 15.47 -33.50 -62.00
CA ARG A 8 14.09 -32.97 -62.27
C ARG A 8 12.83 -33.83 -62.10
N THR A 9 11.80 -33.29 -61.42
CA THR A 9 10.70 -32.48 -62.02
C THR A 9 9.76 -31.88 -60.96
N ALA A 10 9.29 -30.66 -61.21
CA ALA A 10 8.21 -29.97 -60.50
C ALA A 10 6.91 -30.05 -61.33
N SER A 11 5.75 -30.15 -60.69
CA SER A 11 4.45 -29.89 -61.31
C SER A 11 3.53 -29.15 -60.33
N ILE A 12 3.04 -28.01 -60.83
CA ILE A 12 2.02 -27.13 -60.27
C ILE A 12 0.63 -27.74 -60.55
N GLY A 13 -0.26 -27.73 -59.56
CA GLY A 13 -1.66 -28.12 -59.70
C GLY A 13 -2.56 -27.19 -58.91
N MET A 14 -3.14 -26.21 -59.62
CA MET A 14 -4.12 -25.24 -59.14
C MET A 14 -5.52 -25.86 -59.25
N VAL A 15 -6.32 -25.86 -58.19
CA VAL A 15 -7.78 -26.08 -58.27
C VAL A 15 -8.46 -25.00 -57.46
N ALA A 16 -9.22 -24.16 -58.16
CA ALA A 16 -10.18 -23.22 -57.61
C ALA A 16 -11.59 -23.84 -57.67
N LEU A 17 -12.38 -23.66 -56.61
CA LEU A 17 -13.84 -23.66 -56.71
C LEU A 17 -14.46 -22.63 -55.74
N CYS A 18 -15.08 -21.62 -56.33
CA CYS A 18 -16.10 -20.71 -55.79
C CYS A 18 -17.32 -21.47 -55.24
N ALA A 19 -18.31 -20.91 -54.54
CA ALA A 19 -18.54 -19.73 -53.68
C ALA A 19 -20.06 -19.78 -53.37
N ALA A 20 -20.49 -19.45 -52.15
CA ALA A 20 -21.78 -18.81 -51.82
C ALA A 20 -21.83 -18.62 -50.28
N LEU A 21 -21.58 -17.41 -49.76
CA LEU A 21 -22.53 -16.31 -49.53
C LEU A 21 -23.46 -16.52 -48.32
N ALA A 22 -23.06 -15.94 -47.19
CA ALA A 22 -23.96 -15.26 -46.26
C ALA A 22 -23.16 -14.20 -45.46
N GLY A 23 -23.47 -12.92 -45.66
CA GLY A 23 -23.28 -11.86 -44.67
C GLY A 23 -24.64 -11.17 -44.45
N PRO A 24 -24.73 -10.06 -43.70
CA PRO A 24 -23.77 -9.42 -42.79
C PRO A 24 -24.37 -9.15 -41.38
N ALA A 25 -23.54 -8.85 -40.38
CA ALA A 25 -23.92 -7.91 -39.30
C ALA A 25 -22.68 -7.53 -38.48
N SER A 26 -22.25 -6.29 -38.68
CA SER A 26 -21.39 -5.55 -37.76
C SER A 26 -22.07 -5.38 -36.41
N VAL A 27 -21.40 -5.76 -35.32
CA VAL A 27 -21.52 -5.03 -34.06
C VAL A 27 -20.13 -4.90 -33.46
N ALA A 28 -19.62 -3.67 -33.48
CA ALA A 28 -18.50 -3.26 -32.69
C ALA A 28 -18.81 -3.51 -31.20
N ARG A 29 -17.89 -4.18 -30.50
CA ARG A 29 -17.62 -3.86 -29.10
C ARG A 29 -16.12 -3.82 -28.92
N ALA A 30 -15.56 -2.66 -29.22
CA ALA A 30 -14.48 -2.16 -28.38
C ALA A 30 -15.11 -2.01 -26.98
N GLU A 31 -15.02 -3.04 -26.15
CA GLU A 31 -15.02 -2.81 -24.72
C GLU A 31 -13.71 -2.11 -24.42
N THR A 32 -13.72 -0.79 -24.56
CA THR A 32 -12.90 0.03 -23.68
C THR A 32 -13.26 -0.41 -22.28
N ALA A 33 -12.42 -1.27 -21.69
CA ALA A 33 -12.37 -1.42 -20.26
C ALA A 33 -12.17 0.00 -19.73
N VAL A 34 -13.27 0.61 -19.31
CA VAL A 34 -13.24 1.88 -18.62
C VAL A 34 -12.43 1.55 -17.38
N ALA A 35 -11.19 2.05 -17.33
CA ALA A 35 -10.41 2.02 -16.12
C ALA A 35 -11.35 2.40 -14.97
N PRO A 36 -11.42 1.62 -13.87
CA PRO A 36 -12.29 1.95 -12.76
C PRO A 36 -12.04 3.41 -12.43
N ARG A 37 -13.12 4.20 -12.48
CA ARG A 37 -13.05 5.63 -12.29
C ARG A 37 -12.40 5.83 -10.93
N VAL A 38 -11.11 6.19 -10.91
CA VAL A 38 -10.41 6.65 -9.72
C VAL A 38 -11.33 7.74 -9.16
N PRO A 39 -11.91 7.56 -7.96
CA PRO A 39 -12.75 8.60 -7.39
C PRO A 39 -11.94 9.89 -7.42
N GLY A 40 -12.44 10.90 -8.16
CA GLY A 40 -11.94 12.26 -8.01
C GLY A 40 -12.07 12.66 -6.53
N PRO A 41 -11.37 13.70 -6.07
CA PRO A 41 -11.05 13.93 -4.66
C PRO A 41 -12.25 13.61 -3.78
N ALA A 42 -12.13 12.49 -3.04
CA ALA A 42 -13.18 11.87 -2.24
C ALA A 42 -13.72 12.79 -1.12
N ASP A 43 -13.16 14.00 -1.00
CA ASP A 43 -13.45 14.97 0.05
C ASP A 43 -14.19 16.21 -0.48
N ALA A 44 -14.64 16.21 -1.74
CA ALA A 44 -15.42 17.32 -2.29
C ALA A 44 -16.90 17.21 -1.90
N VAL A 45 -17.29 17.94 -0.85
CA VAL A 45 -18.66 18.02 -0.32
C VAL A 45 -19.40 19.17 -1.00
N ASP A 46 -20.64 18.95 -1.44
CA ASP A 46 -21.51 20.00 -2.00
C ASP A 46 -22.86 20.16 -1.26
N GLN A 47 -23.07 19.37 -0.20
CA GLN A 47 -24.29 19.32 0.58
C GLN A 47 -24.00 19.14 2.09
N MET A 48 -24.95 19.52 2.92
CA MET A 48 -24.94 19.30 4.36
C MET A 48 -26.28 18.75 4.82
N ILE A 49 -26.28 18.04 5.93
CA ILE A 49 -27.47 17.60 6.64
C ILE A 49 -27.58 18.43 7.92
N VAL A 50 -28.75 19.01 8.18
CA VAL A 50 -29.05 19.71 9.43
C VAL A 50 -30.34 19.20 10.03
N LYS A 51 -30.37 19.01 11.35
CA LYS A 51 -31.59 18.66 12.08
C LYS A 51 -31.87 19.67 13.17
N LEU A 52 -33.09 20.20 13.18
CA LEU A 52 -33.58 21.05 14.26
C LEU A 52 -33.94 20.19 15.47
N ARG A 53 -33.71 20.72 16.68
CA ARG A 53 -34.27 20.13 17.91
C ARG A 53 -35.78 20.18 17.84
N ALA A 54 -36.44 19.09 18.25
CA ALA A 54 -37.90 19.02 18.23
C ALA A 54 -38.54 20.20 19.00
N ALA A 55 -39.44 20.92 18.33
CA ALA A 55 -40.35 21.85 19.00
C ALA A 55 -41.35 21.05 19.85
N LYS A 56 -41.76 21.58 21.00
CA LYS A 56 -42.63 20.89 21.98
C LYS A 56 -44.07 20.60 21.53
N THR A 57 -44.44 20.68 20.25
CA THR A 57 -45.85 20.52 19.80
C THR A 57 -46.04 19.90 18.40
N SER A 58 -47.18 19.20 18.26
CA SER A 58 -47.64 18.17 17.30
C SER A 58 -47.49 18.38 15.77
N PRO A 59 -47.52 17.30 14.94
CA PRO A 59 -47.25 17.35 13.50
C PRO A 59 -48.53 17.46 12.64
N ASP A 60 -48.56 18.43 11.73
CA ASP A 60 -49.53 18.55 10.62
C ASP A 60 -48.83 19.15 9.38
N ALA A 61 -49.45 19.10 8.20
CA ALA A 61 -48.84 19.57 6.93
C ALA A 61 -48.40 21.05 6.92
N MET A 62 -48.91 21.90 7.84
CA MET A 62 -48.36 23.24 8.08
C MET A 62 -46.94 23.21 8.65
N ALA A 63 -46.56 22.16 9.38
CA ALA A 63 -45.25 21.99 9.99
C ALA A 63 -44.10 21.90 8.97
N ALA A 64 -44.34 21.39 7.75
CA ALA A 64 -43.29 21.34 6.71
C ALA A 64 -42.94 22.74 6.16
N LYS A 65 -43.95 23.60 5.97
CA LYS A 65 -43.75 24.98 5.52
C LYS A 65 -43.13 25.84 6.63
N THR A 66 -43.50 25.58 7.88
CA THR A 66 -42.88 26.20 9.06
C THR A 66 -41.44 25.70 9.27
N ALA A 67 -41.15 24.42 9.03
CA ALA A 67 -39.81 23.85 9.18
C ALA A 67 -38.79 24.47 8.20
N HIS A 68 -39.18 24.76 6.95
CA HIS A 68 -38.29 25.48 6.03
C HIS A 68 -38.03 26.92 6.47
N ALA A 69 -39.03 27.60 7.04
CA ALA A 69 -38.84 28.94 7.60
C ALA A 69 -37.90 28.92 8.81
N ASP A 70 -38.02 27.90 9.67
CA ASP A 70 -37.15 27.72 10.83
C ASP A 70 -35.71 27.38 10.43
N VAL A 71 -35.51 26.47 9.48
CA VAL A 71 -34.20 26.16 8.90
C VAL A 71 -33.61 27.38 8.20
N GLN A 72 -34.41 28.15 7.46
CA GLN A 72 -33.96 29.39 6.83
C GLN A 72 -33.53 30.42 7.88
N ALA A 73 -34.26 30.56 8.98
CA ALA A 73 -33.88 31.44 10.07
C ALA A 73 -32.57 31.01 10.73
N VAL A 74 -32.30 29.70 10.84
CA VAL A 74 -30.97 29.19 11.29
C VAL A 74 -29.88 29.57 10.29
N ILE A 75 -30.10 29.33 8.98
CA ILE A 75 -29.15 29.70 7.93
C ILE A 75 -28.78 31.18 8.05
N ASP A 76 -29.78 32.05 8.16
CA ASP A 76 -29.56 33.50 8.24
C ASP A 76 -28.78 33.89 9.51
N ARG A 77 -29.08 33.27 10.66
CA ARG A 77 -28.33 33.48 11.93
C ARG A 77 -26.89 33.00 11.83
N VAL A 78 -26.66 31.82 11.27
CA VAL A 78 -25.31 31.24 11.09
C VAL A 78 -24.48 32.13 10.17
N LEU A 79 -25.04 32.58 9.05
CA LEU A 79 -24.38 33.51 8.12
C LEU A 79 -24.07 34.86 8.79
N ALA A 80 -25.00 35.40 9.57
CA ALA A 80 -24.79 36.64 10.32
C ALA A 80 -23.69 36.49 11.39
N ALA A 81 -23.70 35.40 12.17
CA ALA A 81 -22.70 35.10 13.19
C ALA A 81 -21.31 34.91 12.58
N ARG A 82 -21.21 34.20 11.44
CA ARG A 82 -19.98 34.05 10.67
C ARG A 82 -19.45 35.42 10.24
N LYS A 83 -20.29 36.27 9.63
CA LYS A 83 -19.92 37.62 9.18
C LYS A 83 -19.43 38.50 10.34
N ALA A 84 -20.07 38.42 11.50
CA ALA A 84 -19.66 39.15 12.70
C ALA A 84 -18.28 38.68 13.23
N ARG A 85 -17.99 37.37 13.23
CA ARG A 85 -16.68 36.83 13.64
C ARG A 85 -15.56 37.25 12.69
N ALA A 86 -15.85 37.38 11.40
CA ALA A 86 -14.87 37.80 10.39
C ALA A 86 -14.52 39.30 10.48
N ALA A 87 -15.49 40.14 10.85
CA ALA A 87 -15.27 41.57 11.07
C ALA A 87 -14.29 41.88 12.23
N GLY A 88 -14.03 40.92 13.12
CA GLY A 88 -13.11 41.07 14.25
C GLY A 88 -11.71 40.45 14.08
N ARG A 89 -11.39 39.83 12.94
CA ARG A 89 -10.14 39.05 12.73
C ARG A 89 -9.58 39.25 11.32
N ALA A 90 -9.22 40.46 10.94
CA ALA A 90 -8.70 40.73 9.60
C ALA A 90 -7.16 40.82 9.56
N PHE A 91 -6.43 39.70 9.70
CA PHE A 91 -5.07 39.51 9.13
C PHE A 91 -4.71 38.01 9.01
N GLY A 92 -4.34 37.54 7.80
CA GLY A 92 -3.79 36.19 7.54
C GLY A 92 -4.52 35.36 6.46
N SER A 93 -3.96 34.18 6.12
CA SER A 93 -4.42 33.26 5.06
C SER A 93 -5.84 32.70 5.22
N ALA A 94 -6.50 32.95 6.35
CA ALA A 94 -7.93 32.68 6.58
C ALA A 94 -8.88 33.56 5.75
N ALA A 95 -8.35 34.55 5.00
CA ALA A 95 -9.14 35.48 4.22
C ALA A 95 -9.95 34.81 3.08
N ALA A 96 -9.42 33.79 2.39
CA ALA A 96 -10.13 33.20 1.24
C ALA A 96 -11.44 32.49 1.60
N SER A 97 -11.54 31.94 2.82
CA SER A 97 -12.71 31.24 3.36
C SER A 97 -13.64 32.15 4.18
N ALA A 98 -13.32 33.45 4.26
CA ALA A 98 -14.06 34.41 5.06
C ALA A 98 -15.45 34.67 4.47
N PRO A 99 -16.47 34.91 5.32
CA PRO A 99 -17.83 35.23 4.89
C PRO A 99 -17.87 36.34 3.85
N GLY A 100 -18.47 36.06 2.69
CA GLY A 100 -18.60 37.01 1.58
C GLY A 100 -17.46 37.00 0.55
N ASN A 101 -16.41 36.18 0.71
CA ASN A 101 -15.38 35.99 -0.32
C ASN A 101 -15.75 34.85 -1.30
N PRO A 102 -15.15 34.82 -2.51
CA PRO A 102 -15.41 33.78 -3.50
C PRO A 102 -15.16 32.36 -3.00
N GLY A 103 -14.34 32.16 -1.95
CA GLY A 103 -14.05 30.88 -1.32
C GLY A 103 -14.86 30.55 -0.05
N ASP A 104 -15.85 31.36 0.34
CA ASP A 104 -16.69 31.09 1.52
C ASP A 104 -17.50 29.79 1.35
N PRO A 105 -17.33 28.78 2.22
CA PRO A 105 -18.08 27.53 2.14
C PRO A 105 -19.60 27.69 2.25
N ALA A 106 -20.07 28.77 2.88
CA ALA A 106 -21.48 29.02 3.14
C ALA A 106 -22.17 29.91 2.08
N ALA A 107 -21.41 30.43 1.12
CA ALA A 107 -21.93 31.40 0.16
C ALA A 107 -22.86 30.74 -0.87
N GLY A 108 -24.14 31.13 -0.80
CA GLY A 108 -25.22 30.62 -1.64
C GLY A 108 -25.95 29.41 -1.04
N ILE A 109 -25.68 29.06 0.22
CA ILE A 109 -26.33 27.92 0.88
C ILE A 109 -27.86 28.07 0.82
N ARG A 110 -28.53 26.99 0.44
CA ARG A 110 -29.99 26.95 0.36
C ARG A 110 -30.54 25.58 0.69
N ILE A 111 -31.78 25.55 1.16
CA ILE A 111 -32.53 24.30 1.37
C ILE A 111 -32.66 23.57 0.03
N LYS A 112 -32.25 22.30 -0.01
CA LYS A 112 -32.36 21.42 -1.17
C LYS A 112 -33.62 20.56 -1.10
N ARG A 113 -33.82 19.88 0.04
CA ARG A 113 -34.97 19.01 0.32
C ARG A 113 -34.98 18.58 1.78
N ASP A 114 -36.09 18.04 2.25
CA ASP A 114 -36.16 17.35 3.53
C ASP A 114 -35.78 15.86 3.43
N MET A 115 -35.47 15.27 4.58
CA MET A 115 -35.21 13.84 4.78
C MET A 115 -36.31 13.22 5.65
N SER A 116 -36.58 11.93 5.42
CA SER A 116 -37.25 11.13 6.44
C SER A 116 -36.46 11.21 7.76
N GLY A 117 -37.15 11.24 8.90
CA GLY A 117 -36.51 11.43 10.21
C GLY A 117 -36.30 12.88 10.64
N GLY A 118 -36.81 13.86 9.87
CA GLY A 118 -36.95 15.26 10.29
C GLY A 118 -35.70 16.13 10.12
N ALA A 119 -34.71 15.67 9.36
CA ALA A 119 -33.56 16.48 8.95
C ALA A 119 -33.80 17.16 7.60
N THR A 120 -33.04 18.20 7.30
CA THR A 120 -33.08 18.94 6.04
C THR A 120 -31.71 18.94 5.38
N VAL A 121 -31.69 18.67 4.08
CA VAL A 121 -30.48 18.75 3.24
C VAL A 121 -30.31 20.18 2.75
N LEU A 122 -29.14 20.75 3.00
CA LEU A 122 -28.71 22.04 2.49
C LEU A 122 -27.74 21.82 1.32
N SER A 123 -27.85 22.62 0.26
CA SER A 123 -26.87 22.62 -0.83
C SER A 123 -25.95 23.83 -0.71
N LEU A 124 -24.64 23.57 -0.75
CA LEU A 124 -23.58 24.59 -0.63
C LEU A 124 -23.34 25.37 -1.93
N GLN A 125 -23.98 24.98 -3.05
CA GLN A 125 -23.81 25.57 -4.40
C GLN A 125 -22.42 25.48 -5.00
N ARG A 126 -21.50 24.82 -4.31
CA ARG A 126 -20.12 24.63 -4.72
C ARG A 126 -19.60 23.36 -4.07
N ARG A 127 -18.52 22.83 -4.63
CA ARG A 127 -17.73 21.80 -3.97
C ARG A 127 -16.74 22.46 -3.02
N VAL A 128 -16.74 22.04 -1.76
CA VAL A 128 -15.78 22.43 -0.72
C VAL A 128 -15.04 21.20 -0.22
N SER A 129 -13.89 21.38 0.43
CA SER A 129 -13.23 20.27 1.13
C SER A 129 -14.05 19.78 2.33
N LEU A 130 -13.88 18.52 2.72
CA LEU A 130 -14.51 17.95 3.91
C LEU A 130 -14.22 18.80 5.16
N ALA A 131 -12.97 19.22 5.36
CA ALA A 131 -12.58 20.08 6.49
C ALA A 131 -13.34 21.43 6.50
N GLN A 132 -13.60 22.03 5.34
CA GLN A 132 -14.42 23.24 5.23
C GLN A 132 -15.90 22.96 5.54
N ALA A 133 -16.44 21.83 5.07
CA ALA A 133 -17.81 21.41 5.36
C ALA A 133 -18.01 21.09 6.86
N GLU A 134 -17.06 20.41 7.50
CA GLU A 134 -17.06 20.15 8.94
C GLU A 134 -16.93 21.45 9.76
N GLY A 135 -16.13 22.39 9.28
CA GLY A 135 -16.06 23.74 9.86
C GLY A 135 -17.42 24.44 9.84
N LEU A 136 -18.13 24.33 8.71
CA LEU A 136 -19.48 24.88 8.58
C LEU A 136 -20.50 24.11 9.43
N ALA A 137 -20.39 22.78 9.52
CA ALA A 137 -21.21 21.94 10.39
C ALA A 137 -21.07 22.36 11.86
N ARG A 138 -19.86 22.67 12.33
CA ARG A 138 -19.64 23.22 13.67
C ARG A 138 -20.31 24.58 13.88
N ASP A 139 -20.35 25.44 12.86
CA ASP A 139 -21.06 26.72 12.96
C ASP A 139 -22.59 26.54 13.06
N PHE A 140 -23.16 25.58 12.32
CA PHE A 140 -24.57 25.20 12.47
C PHE A 140 -24.84 24.57 13.84
N ALA A 141 -24.00 23.65 14.29
CA ALA A 141 -24.15 22.98 15.59
C ALA A 141 -24.01 23.95 16.79
N ALA A 142 -23.37 25.11 16.58
CA ALA A 142 -23.30 26.18 17.58
C ALA A 142 -24.61 26.98 17.71
N ASP A 143 -25.56 26.86 16.77
CA ASP A 143 -26.89 27.43 16.91
C ASP A 143 -27.75 26.57 17.86
N GLY A 144 -28.33 27.20 18.89
CA GLY A 144 -29.09 26.48 19.91
C GLY A 144 -30.33 25.75 19.41
N ALA A 145 -30.80 26.04 18.19
CA ALA A 145 -31.93 25.34 17.57
C ALA A 145 -31.51 24.03 16.87
N ILE A 146 -30.22 23.78 16.63
CA ILE A 146 -29.71 22.61 15.92
C ILE A 146 -29.47 21.44 16.91
N GLU A 147 -29.99 20.27 16.55
CA GLU A 147 -29.72 19.00 17.22
C GLU A 147 -28.39 18.43 16.73
N TYR A 148 -28.22 18.36 15.41
CA TYR A 148 -26.96 18.03 14.75
C TYR A 148 -26.84 18.69 13.37
N ALA A 149 -25.61 18.86 12.93
CA ALA A 149 -25.27 19.26 11.57
C ALA A 149 -24.01 18.51 11.12
N GLU A 150 -24.00 18.02 9.89
CA GLU A 150 -22.90 17.23 9.33
C GLU A 150 -22.80 17.37 7.80
N PRO A 151 -21.63 17.11 7.19
CA PRO A 151 -21.48 17.01 5.75
C PRO A 151 -22.37 15.89 5.15
N ASP A 152 -23.07 16.15 4.04
CA ASP A 152 -23.76 15.12 3.26
C ASP A 152 -22.75 14.54 2.26
N ALA A 153 -22.00 13.54 2.70
CA ALA A 153 -20.92 12.94 1.94
C ALA A 153 -21.44 11.97 0.88
N TRP A 154 -20.74 11.89 -0.26
CA TRP A 154 -20.98 10.83 -1.24
C TRP A 154 -20.64 9.48 -0.63
N MET A 155 -21.62 8.57 -0.62
CA MET A 155 -21.41 7.19 -0.23
C MET A 155 -21.00 6.38 -1.47
N HIS A 156 -19.92 5.63 -1.37
CA HIS A 156 -19.43 4.75 -2.42
C HIS A 156 -19.51 3.28 -1.97
N PRO A 157 -19.68 2.32 -2.90
CA PRO A 157 -19.46 0.91 -2.57
C PRO A 157 -18.00 0.74 -2.11
N PHE A 158 -17.81 0.00 -1.01
CA PHE A 158 -16.49 -0.30 -0.47
C PHE A 158 -15.60 -0.96 -1.53
N ALA A 159 -14.33 -0.52 -1.62
CA ALA A 159 -13.34 -1.11 -2.51
C ALA A 159 -12.90 -2.49 -1.99
N VAL A 160 -13.72 -3.51 -2.25
CA VAL A 160 -13.41 -4.92 -1.91
C VAL A 160 -12.84 -5.61 -3.16
N PRO A 161 -11.62 -6.16 -3.09
CA PRO A 161 -11.05 -6.97 -4.16
C PRO A 161 -11.94 -8.14 -4.59
N ASN A 162 -11.98 -8.46 -5.89
CA ASN A 162 -12.71 -9.62 -6.44
C ASN A 162 -11.86 -10.91 -6.49
N ASP A 163 -10.62 -10.84 -6.01
CA ASP A 163 -9.60 -11.87 -6.08
C ASP A 163 -10.02 -13.12 -5.27
N THR A 164 -9.86 -14.30 -5.87
CA THR A 164 -10.49 -15.55 -5.39
C THR A 164 -10.09 -15.97 -3.98
N ARG A 165 -8.91 -15.53 -3.51
CA ARG A 165 -8.35 -15.87 -2.19
C ARG A 165 -8.25 -14.66 -1.27
N TYR A 166 -8.81 -13.51 -1.64
CA TYR A 166 -8.79 -12.30 -0.79
C TYR A 166 -9.39 -12.57 0.60
N SER A 167 -10.45 -13.39 0.68
CA SER A 167 -11.10 -13.76 1.95
C SER A 167 -10.20 -14.52 2.95
N GLU A 168 -9.06 -15.05 2.49
CA GLU A 168 -8.07 -15.73 3.32
C GLU A 168 -6.99 -14.77 3.84
N GLN A 169 -6.88 -13.57 3.27
CA GLN A 169 -5.89 -12.55 3.65
C GLN A 169 -6.36 -11.75 4.87
N TRP A 170 -6.54 -12.44 6.00
CA TRP A 170 -7.03 -11.84 7.25
C TRP A 170 -6.27 -10.57 7.65
N GLY A 171 -4.97 -10.51 7.38
CA GLY A 171 -4.09 -9.38 7.69
C GLY A 171 -4.53 -8.08 7.04
N TYR A 172 -5.40 -8.12 6.02
CA TYR A 172 -5.86 -6.93 5.32
C TYR A 172 -7.09 -6.31 5.96
N PHE A 173 -8.02 -7.11 6.47
CA PHE A 173 -9.37 -6.64 6.85
C PHE A 173 -9.83 -7.07 8.24
N ASN A 174 -9.12 -7.97 8.94
CA ASN A 174 -9.56 -8.43 10.25
C ASN A 174 -9.71 -7.23 11.21
N PRO A 175 -10.88 -7.06 11.87
CA PRO A 175 -11.16 -5.87 12.66
C PRO A 175 -10.32 -5.78 13.94
N THR A 176 -9.87 -6.91 14.49
CA THR A 176 -9.04 -6.93 15.69
C THR A 176 -7.63 -6.47 15.35
N ALA A 177 -6.98 -7.13 14.39
CA ALA A 177 -5.53 -7.04 14.21
C ALA A 177 -5.07 -6.86 12.75
N GLY A 178 -5.99 -6.77 11.79
CA GLY A 178 -5.67 -6.48 10.39
C GLY A 178 -5.22 -5.04 10.16
N ALA A 179 -4.64 -4.77 9.00
CA ALA A 179 -4.09 -3.48 8.62
C ALA A 179 -5.14 -2.47 8.14
N ASN A 180 -6.45 -2.78 8.21
CA ASN A 180 -7.54 -1.90 7.79
C ASN A 180 -7.39 -1.37 6.34
N LEU A 181 -7.03 -2.25 5.41
CA LEU A 181 -6.82 -1.90 4.00
C LEU A 181 -8.10 -1.50 3.25
N PRO A 182 -9.29 -2.11 3.48
CA PRO A 182 -10.51 -1.67 2.81
C PRO A 182 -10.76 -0.16 2.98
N SER A 183 -10.57 0.35 4.20
CA SER A 183 -10.69 1.79 4.47
C SER A 183 -9.65 2.64 3.73
N ALA A 184 -8.45 2.11 3.47
CA ALA A 184 -7.44 2.80 2.67
C ALA A 184 -7.80 2.78 1.18
N TRP A 185 -8.31 1.66 0.68
CA TRP A 185 -8.69 1.46 -0.72
C TRP A 185 -9.89 2.29 -1.15
N ASP A 186 -10.77 2.65 -0.21
CA ASP A 186 -11.83 3.64 -0.45
C ASP A 186 -11.26 5.04 -0.76
N ARG A 187 -10.00 5.33 -0.37
CA ARG A 187 -9.29 6.59 -0.65
C ARG A 187 -8.35 6.49 -1.84
N THR A 188 -7.56 5.42 -1.89
CA THR A 188 -6.59 5.16 -2.95
C THR A 188 -6.24 3.68 -3.04
N THR A 189 -6.06 3.19 -4.25
CA THR A 189 -5.54 1.84 -4.51
C THR A 189 -4.06 1.88 -4.91
N GLY A 190 -3.39 3.01 -4.66
CA GLY A 190 -2.00 3.25 -5.00
C GLY A 190 -1.84 4.05 -6.29
N SER A 191 -0.60 4.15 -6.75
CA SER A 191 -0.25 4.89 -7.97
C SER A 191 0.96 4.26 -8.62
N ALA A 192 0.93 4.10 -9.95
CA ALA A 192 2.05 3.54 -10.72
C ALA A 192 3.32 4.41 -10.64
N ARG A 193 3.22 5.64 -10.15
CA ARG A 193 4.36 6.54 -9.89
C ARG A 193 5.09 6.21 -8.58
N ILE A 194 4.46 5.46 -7.69
CA ILE A 194 5.06 5.06 -6.42
C ILE A 194 5.64 3.66 -6.57
N VAL A 195 6.96 3.61 -6.64
CA VAL A 195 7.73 2.38 -6.75
C VAL A 195 8.17 1.91 -5.36
N VAL A 196 7.91 0.64 -5.06
CA VAL A 196 8.41 -0.05 -3.88
C VAL A 196 9.53 -1.01 -4.30
N GLY A 197 10.74 -0.77 -3.82
CA GLY A 197 11.88 -1.67 -3.99
C GLY A 197 11.78 -2.83 -3.01
N VAL A 198 11.84 -4.07 -3.50
CA VAL A 198 11.89 -5.28 -2.67
C VAL A 198 13.32 -5.81 -2.72
N ILE A 199 14.07 -5.59 -1.63
CA ILE A 199 15.47 -5.97 -1.49
C ILE A 199 15.50 -7.34 -0.81
N ASP A 200 15.55 -8.40 -1.61
CA ASP A 200 15.18 -9.75 -1.17
C ASP A 200 15.80 -10.87 -2.06
N THR A 201 15.22 -12.07 -2.11
CA THR A 201 15.70 -13.23 -2.90
C THR A 201 15.53 -13.09 -4.41
N GLY A 202 14.93 -11.98 -4.86
CA GLY A 202 14.46 -11.80 -6.23
C GLY A 202 12.96 -12.05 -6.35
N TYR A 203 12.51 -12.47 -7.54
CA TYR A 203 11.10 -12.71 -7.81
C TYR A 203 10.87 -13.87 -8.78
N ARG A 204 9.68 -14.46 -8.75
CA ARG A 204 9.15 -15.26 -9.85
C ARG A 204 8.14 -14.45 -10.65
N PRO A 205 8.11 -14.54 -12.00
CA PRO A 205 7.15 -13.83 -12.85
C PRO A 205 5.76 -14.48 -12.76
N HIS A 206 5.24 -14.55 -11.54
CA HIS A 206 3.98 -15.16 -11.18
C HIS A 206 2.84 -14.43 -11.88
N ALA A 207 1.86 -15.15 -12.43
CA ALA A 207 0.75 -14.57 -13.19
C ALA A 207 0.02 -13.46 -12.41
N ASP A 208 -0.11 -13.65 -11.10
CA ASP A 208 -0.74 -12.73 -10.16
C ASP A 208 0.19 -11.62 -9.62
N LEU A 209 1.37 -11.42 -10.22
CA LEU A 209 2.35 -10.41 -9.81
C LEU A 209 2.99 -9.70 -11.02
N ALA A 210 3.16 -10.41 -12.14
CA ALA A 210 3.96 -10.00 -13.29
C ALA A 210 3.61 -8.61 -13.84
N ALA A 211 2.33 -8.24 -13.89
CA ALA A 211 1.89 -6.94 -14.41
C ALA A 211 2.31 -5.75 -13.54
N ASN A 212 2.65 -6.00 -12.27
CA ASN A 212 3.07 -4.98 -11.32
C ASN A 212 4.58 -4.93 -11.07
N LEU A 213 5.34 -5.83 -11.70
CA LEU A 213 6.79 -5.84 -11.63
C LEU A 213 7.42 -4.86 -12.62
N LEU A 214 8.52 -4.26 -12.19
CA LEU A 214 9.45 -3.52 -13.03
C LEU A 214 10.71 -4.36 -13.29
N PRO A 215 11.50 -4.04 -14.33
CA PRO A 215 12.83 -4.60 -14.48
C PRO A 215 13.70 -4.26 -13.27
N GLY A 216 14.22 -5.29 -12.62
CA GLY A 216 15.06 -5.21 -11.43
C GLY A 216 16.56 -5.23 -11.73
N TYR A 217 17.34 -5.58 -10.72
CA TYR A 217 18.76 -5.90 -10.85
C TYR A 217 19.19 -6.91 -9.78
N ASP A 218 20.15 -7.78 -10.13
CA ASP A 218 20.80 -8.71 -9.22
C ASP A 218 22.13 -8.15 -8.73
N PHE A 219 22.28 -8.08 -7.41
CA PHE A 219 23.49 -7.58 -6.74
C PHE A 219 24.34 -8.68 -6.09
N ILE A 220 23.95 -9.94 -6.18
CA ILE A 220 24.71 -11.05 -5.60
C ILE A 220 26.00 -11.22 -6.40
N SER A 221 27.13 -11.05 -5.73
CA SER A 221 28.44 -11.11 -6.38
C SER A 221 29.03 -12.52 -6.39
N ASP A 222 28.68 -13.34 -5.40
CA ASP A 222 29.18 -14.71 -5.26
C ASP A 222 28.34 -15.69 -6.10
N VAL A 223 28.97 -16.29 -7.12
CA VAL A 223 28.30 -17.15 -8.10
C VAL A 223 27.61 -18.37 -7.48
N PRO A 224 28.24 -19.11 -6.53
CA PRO A 224 27.55 -20.17 -5.81
C PRO A 224 26.29 -19.69 -5.10
N THR A 225 26.36 -18.58 -4.34
CA THR A 225 25.19 -18.01 -3.67
C THR A 225 24.11 -17.57 -4.66
N ALA A 226 24.51 -16.95 -5.77
CA ALA A 226 23.61 -16.46 -6.82
C ALA A 226 22.84 -17.60 -7.50
N ASN A 227 23.45 -18.76 -7.71
CA ASN A 227 22.77 -19.96 -8.24
C ASN A 227 22.06 -19.74 -9.60
N ASP A 228 22.59 -18.84 -10.43
CA ASP A 228 22.11 -18.50 -11.78
C ASP A 228 23.19 -18.65 -12.86
N GLY A 229 24.45 -18.85 -12.46
CA GLY A 229 25.58 -19.10 -13.36
C GLY A 229 26.56 -17.94 -13.48
N ASN A 230 26.30 -16.80 -12.84
CA ASN A 230 27.18 -15.63 -12.84
C ASN A 230 27.06 -14.85 -11.51
N GLY A 231 27.69 -13.68 -11.45
CA GLY A 231 27.41 -12.69 -10.40
C GLY A 231 26.61 -11.53 -11.00
N ARG A 232 26.41 -10.46 -10.23
CA ARG A 232 25.68 -9.22 -10.57
C ARG A 232 25.28 -9.05 -12.04
N ASP A 233 23.97 -9.02 -12.31
CA ASP A 233 23.43 -8.85 -13.65
C ASP A 233 22.01 -8.23 -13.66
N GLY A 234 21.43 -8.10 -14.85
CA GLY A 234 20.14 -7.44 -15.06
C GLY A 234 18.89 -8.29 -14.79
N ASP A 235 19.03 -9.58 -14.51
CA ASP A 235 17.92 -10.48 -14.20
C ASP A 235 17.80 -10.72 -12.69
N ALA A 236 16.88 -10.00 -12.05
CA ALA A 236 16.59 -10.17 -10.62
C ALA A 236 15.67 -11.38 -10.32
N SER A 237 15.46 -12.29 -11.28
CA SER A 237 14.62 -13.45 -11.04
C SER A 237 15.22 -14.36 -9.96
N ASP A 238 14.36 -14.99 -9.16
CA ASP A 238 14.78 -15.93 -8.11
C ASP A 238 14.97 -17.31 -8.76
N PRO A 239 16.20 -17.84 -8.88
CA PRO A 239 16.44 -19.19 -9.39
C PRO A 239 16.12 -20.26 -8.34
N GLY A 240 16.00 -19.87 -7.07
CA GLY A 240 15.80 -20.71 -5.89
C GLY A 240 17.04 -20.74 -4.99
N ASP A 241 16.81 -20.62 -3.68
CA ASP A 241 17.83 -20.55 -2.61
C ASP A 241 17.99 -21.87 -1.80
N TRP A 242 17.54 -23.00 -2.36
CA TRP A 242 17.57 -24.28 -1.65
C TRP A 242 19.00 -24.71 -1.29
N VAL A 243 19.16 -25.31 -0.12
CA VAL A 243 20.43 -25.90 0.33
C VAL A 243 20.20 -27.40 0.56
N THR A 244 21.02 -28.24 -0.06
CA THR A 244 20.93 -29.70 0.13
C THR A 244 21.58 -30.13 1.44
N ALA A 245 21.19 -31.30 1.97
CA ALA A 245 21.84 -31.87 3.16
C ALA A 245 23.34 -32.17 2.94
N GLN A 246 23.75 -32.43 1.70
CA GLN A 246 25.16 -32.61 1.37
C GLN A 246 25.93 -31.29 1.45
N GLU A 247 25.38 -30.22 0.88
CA GLU A 247 25.99 -28.88 0.92
C GLU A 247 26.08 -28.35 2.36
N ASP A 248 25.03 -28.55 3.15
CA ASP A 248 24.98 -28.16 4.57
C ASP A 248 26.00 -28.94 5.42
N GLY A 249 26.22 -30.21 5.09
CA GLY A 249 27.10 -31.12 5.83
C GLY A 249 28.57 -31.10 5.42
N ASP A 250 28.97 -30.36 4.38
CA ASP A 250 30.34 -30.31 3.87
C ASP A 250 31.13 -29.15 4.53
N PRO A 251 32.06 -29.41 5.47
CA PRO A 251 32.83 -28.36 6.15
C PRO A 251 33.76 -27.55 5.25
N SER A 252 33.99 -28.00 4.01
CA SER A 252 34.79 -27.32 3.01
C SER A 252 33.94 -26.54 1.99
N GLY A 253 32.62 -26.74 2.01
CA GLY A 253 31.68 -26.13 1.08
C GLY A 253 31.25 -24.72 1.50
N PRO A 254 30.83 -23.88 0.54
CA PRO A 254 30.40 -22.50 0.81
C PRO A 254 29.09 -22.42 1.60
N PHE A 255 28.34 -23.52 1.69
CA PHE A 255 27.02 -23.58 2.32
C PHE A 255 26.99 -24.39 3.61
N TYR A 256 28.17 -24.67 4.17
CA TYR A 256 28.31 -25.39 5.43
C TYR A 256 27.53 -24.71 6.58
N GLY A 257 26.66 -25.46 7.24
CA GLY A 257 25.94 -25.00 8.43
C GLY A 257 24.85 -23.96 8.15
N CYS A 258 24.44 -23.76 6.90
CA CYS A 258 23.30 -22.89 6.57
C CYS A 258 21.94 -23.51 6.90
N GLY A 259 21.89 -24.83 7.09
CA GLY A 259 20.67 -25.61 7.23
C GLY A 259 20.09 -26.04 5.89
N ALA A 260 19.98 -27.35 5.69
CA ALA A 260 19.31 -27.91 4.52
C ALA A 260 17.83 -27.47 4.45
N SER A 261 17.42 -26.96 3.30
CA SER A 261 16.09 -26.38 3.09
C SER A 261 15.65 -26.41 1.63
N ASN A 262 14.34 -26.42 1.41
CA ASN A 262 13.77 -26.14 0.09
C ASN A 262 13.81 -24.65 -0.20
N SER A 263 13.61 -24.28 -1.46
CA SER A 263 13.50 -22.87 -1.85
C SER A 263 12.38 -22.14 -1.13
N SER A 264 12.72 -20.94 -0.67
CA SER A 264 11.85 -20.07 0.09
C SER A 264 10.89 -19.28 -0.79
N TRP A 265 11.31 -18.92 -2.01
CA TRP A 265 10.60 -17.96 -2.87
C TRP A 265 10.22 -16.67 -2.13
N HIS A 266 11.02 -16.30 -1.14
CA HIS A 266 10.68 -15.33 -0.12
C HIS A 266 10.37 -13.96 -0.70
N GLY A 267 11.20 -13.48 -1.64
CA GLY A 267 10.97 -12.21 -2.33
C GLY A 267 9.68 -12.18 -3.16
N THR A 268 9.24 -13.31 -3.71
CA THR A 268 7.95 -13.43 -4.42
C THR A 268 6.77 -13.26 -3.46
N HIS A 269 6.86 -13.85 -2.26
CA HIS A 269 5.83 -13.72 -1.23
C HIS A 269 5.72 -12.29 -0.71
N VAL A 270 6.87 -11.67 -0.44
CA VAL A 270 6.99 -10.27 -0.03
C VAL A 270 6.44 -9.31 -1.11
N ALA A 271 6.84 -9.50 -2.36
CA ALA A 271 6.38 -8.70 -3.49
C ALA A 271 4.87 -8.83 -3.72
N GLY A 272 4.31 -10.04 -3.62
CA GLY A 272 2.86 -10.26 -3.71
C GLY A 272 2.08 -9.54 -2.61
N THR A 273 2.60 -9.52 -1.39
CA THR A 273 1.95 -8.79 -0.29
C THR A 273 1.88 -7.29 -0.58
N ILE A 274 2.92 -6.73 -1.20
CA ILE A 274 2.97 -5.31 -1.57
C ILE A 274 2.07 -5.02 -2.77
N GLY A 275 2.12 -5.84 -3.82
CA GLY A 275 1.63 -5.46 -5.15
C GLY A 275 1.23 -6.62 -6.06
N ALA A 276 0.71 -7.73 -5.52
CA ALA A 276 -0.05 -8.68 -6.34
C ALA A 276 -1.13 -7.96 -7.16
N VAL A 277 -1.45 -8.53 -8.33
CA VAL A 277 -2.36 -7.94 -9.32
C VAL A 277 -3.79 -8.05 -8.82
N THR A 278 -4.25 -7.03 -8.13
CA THR A 278 -5.59 -7.03 -7.52
C THR A 278 -6.70 -6.72 -8.53
N ASN A 279 -7.91 -7.25 -8.26
CA ASN A 279 -9.13 -7.07 -9.05
C ASN A 279 -9.11 -7.76 -10.42
N ASN A 280 -8.30 -8.81 -10.58
CA ASN A 280 -8.21 -9.60 -11.80
C ASN A 280 -9.12 -10.87 -11.79
N GLY A 281 -9.85 -11.11 -10.70
CA GLY A 281 -10.72 -12.28 -10.53
C GLY A 281 -9.97 -13.59 -10.27
N ALA A 282 -8.70 -13.54 -9.87
CA ALA A 282 -7.85 -14.68 -9.60
C ALA A 282 -7.01 -14.44 -8.33
N GLY A 283 -6.36 -15.48 -7.81
CA GLY A 283 -5.29 -15.35 -6.82
C GLY A 283 -5.61 -14.49 -5.59
N VAL A 284 -4.68 -13.63 -5.21
CA VAL A 284 -4.67 -12.81 -3.99
C VAL A 284 -4.62 -11.32 -4.33
N ALA A 285 -5.05 -10.48 -3.40
CA ALA A 285 -4.85 -9.04 -3.52
C ALA A 285 -3.44 -8.64 -3.05
N GLY A 286 -2.87 -7.60 -3.67
CA GLY A 286 -1.77 -6.82 -3.11
C GLY A 286 -2.27 -5.59 -2.34
N ILE A 287 -1.40 -4.97 -1.55
CA ILE A 287 -1.75 -3.74 -0.80
C ILE A 287 -1.87 -2.52 -1.73
N SER A 288 -0.92 -2.34 -2.65
CA SER A 288 -0.87 -1.24 -3.61
C SER A 288 -1.20 -1.77 -5.00
N TRP A 289 -2.48 -1.80 -5.35
CA TRP A 289 -2.99 -2.45 -6.56
C TRP A 289 -2.41 -1.83 -7.83
N ALA A 290 -2.32 -0.49 -7.85
CA ALA A 290 -1.79 0.28 -8.96
C ALA A 290 -0.30 0.60 -8.82
N GLY A 291 0.33 0.27 -7.69
CA GLY A 291 1.75 0.48 -7.43
C GLY A 291 2.65 -0.40 -8.29
N LYS A 292 3.95 -0.09 -8.31
CA LYS A 292 4.95 -0.91 -8.99
C LYS A 292 5.98 -1.45 -8.00
N VAL A 293 6.37 -2.70 -8.20
CA VAL A 293 7.38 -3.39 -7.42
C VAL A 293 8.66 -3.48 -8.23
N LEU A 294 9.76 -2.98 -7.68
CA LEU A 294 11.10 -3.10 -8.23
C LEU A 294 11.83 -4.22 -7.47
N PRO A 295 11.98 -5.42 -8.05
CA PRO A 295 12.77 -6.47 -7.43
C PRO A 295 14.25 -6.12 -7.45
N VAL A 296 14.92 -6.26 -6.31
CA VAL A 296 16.36 -6.07 -6.15
C VAL A 296 16.90 -7.30 -5.44
N ARG A 297 17.51 -8.19 -6.22
CA ARG A 297 17.96 -9.49 -5.71
C ARG A 297 19.30 -9.32 -5.00
N VAL A 298 19.32 -9.64 -3.71
CA VAL A 298 20.50 -9.54 -2.84
C VAL A 298 20.69 -10.77 -1.95
N LEU A 299 19.72 -11.69 -1.94
CA LEU A 299 19.75 -12.94 -1.19
C LEU A 299 19.66 -14.12 -2.17
N GLY A 300 20.50 -15.12 -1.95
CA GLY A 300 20.46 -16.40 -2.66
C GLY A 300 20.65 -17.53 -1.67
N LYS A 301 21.34 -18.59 -2.09
CA LYS A 301 21.66 -19.71 -1.19
C LYS A 301 22.42 -19.22 0.03
N CYS A 302 21.98 -19.62 1.22
CA CYS A 302 22.52 -19.18 2.53
C CYS A 302 22.39 -17.69 2.86
N GLY A 303 21.55 -16.93 2.14
CA GLY A 303 21.34 -15.51 2.39
C GLY A 303 22.17 -14.63 1.46
N GLY A 304 22.73 -13.54 1.99
CA GLY A 304 23.43 -12.55 1.16
C GLY A 304 24.43 -11.71 1.94
N MET A 305 25.35 -11.10 1.20
CA MET A 305 26.43 -10.30 1.76
C MET A 305 25.97 -8.88 2.07
N LEU A 306 26.44 -8.32 3.18
CA LEU A 306 26.13 -6.95 3.60
C LEU A 306 26.44 -5.93 2.50
N SER A 307 27.56 -6.08 1.80
CA SER A 307 27.97 -5.21 0.71
C SER A 307 26.98 -5.23 -0.46
N ASP A 308 26.51 -6.42 -0.85
CA ASP A 308 25.56 -6.60 -1.95
C ASP A 308 24.18 -6.06 -1.56
N ILE A 309 23.75 -6.28 -0.32
CA ILE A 309 22.52 -5.70 0.23
C ILE A 309 22.59 -4.17 0.19
N VAL A 310 23.67 -3.57 0.68
CA VAL A 310 23.83 -2.11 0.72
C VAL A 310 23.90 -1.50 -0.68
N ASP A 311 24.61 -2.12 -1.61
CA ASP A 311 24.63 -1.69 -3.01
C ASP A 311 23.22 -1.77 -3.64
N GLY A 312 22.50 -2.87 -3.41
CA GLY A 312 21.12 -3.03 -3.85
C GLY A 312 20.20 -1.95 -3.26
N MET A 313 20.32 -1.63 -1.97
CA MET A 313 19.57 -0.54 -1.34
C MET A 313 19.86 0.81 -2.00
N ARG A 314 21.14 1.12 -2.24
CA ARG A 314 21.55 2.39 -2.86
C ARG A 314 20.98 2.49 -4.27
N TRP A 315 21.15 1.45 -5.08
CA TRP A 315 20.64 1.39 -6.44
C TRP A 315 19.11 1.49 -6.50
N ALA A 316 18.40 0.79 -5.61
CA ALA A 316 16.95 0.88 -5.50
C ALA A 316 16.48 2.32 -5.28
N ALA A 317 17.21 3.11 -4.48
CA ALA A 317 16.93 4.53 -4.22
C ALA A 317 17.42 5.49 -5.33
N GLY A 318 17.97 4.97 -6.43
CA GLY A 318 18.50 5.76 -7.55
C GLY A 318 19.88 6.37 -7.30
N LEU A 319 20.63 5.89 -6.31
CA LEU A 319 22.04 6.23 -6.16
C LEU A 319 22.89 5.42 -7.17
N PRO A 320 23.97 6.01 -7.72
CA PRO A 320 24.88 5.26 -8.57
C PRO A 320 25.62 4.19 -7.77
N VAL A 321 25.77 3.02 -8.39
CA VAL A 321 26.57 1.90 -7.86
C VAL A 321 27.58 1.48 -8.93
N PRO A 322 28.89 1.41 -8.64
CA PRO A 322 29.88 0.98 -9.60
C PRO A 322 29.55 -0.40 -10.21
N GLY A 323 29.63 -0.50 -11.53
CA GLY A 323 29.36 -1.75 -12.26
C GLY A 323 27.88 -2.05 -12.52
N ALA A 324 26.94 -1.33 -11.90
CA ALA A 324 25.51 -1.45 -12.19
C ALA A 324 25.03 -0.30 -13.11
N PRO A 325 24.05 -0.53 -13.99
CA PRO A 325 23.43 0.54 -14.77
C PRO A 325 22.69 1.52 -13.86
N SER A 326 22.41 2.73 -14.34
CA SER A 326 21.54 3.65 -13.60
C SER A 326 20.12 3.09 -13.51
N ASN A 327 19.51 3.17 -12.33
CA ASN A 327 18.12 2.75 -12.10
C ASN A 327 17.13 3.77 -12.69
N PRO A 328 16.34 3.42 -13.74
CA PRO A 328 15.35 4.33 -14.30
C PRO A 328 14.09 4.48 -13.44
N ASN A 329 13.88 3.60 -12.46
CA ASN A 329 12.69 3.53 -11.61
C ASN A 329 13.04 3.60 -10.12
N PRO A 330 13.60 4.71 -9.61
CA PRO A 330 14.00 4.82 -8.22
C PRO A 330 12.81 4.66 -7.26
N ALA A 331 12.97 3.78 -6.29
CA ALA A 331 11.98 3.45 -5.29
C ALA A 331 11.82 4.57 -4.25
N LYS A 332 10.57 4.84 -3.85
CA LYS A 332 10.25 5.74 -2.73
C LYS A 332 10.10 5.01 -1.40
N VAL A 333 9.97 3.69 -1.45
CA VAL A 333 9.91 2.80 -0.30
C VAL A 333 10.79 1.60 -0.60
N LEU A 334 11.70 1.28 0.31
CA LEU A 334 12.53 0.07 0.25
C LEU A 334 12.04 -0.87 1.33
N ASN A 335 11.60 -2.06 0.93
CA ASN A 335 11.24 -3.15 1.82
C ASN A 335 12.45 -4.09 1.99
N LEU A 336 12.93 -4.23 3.21
CA LEU A 336 13.99 -5.16 3.60
C LEU A 336 13.43 -6.18 4.58
N SER A 337 12.90 -7.27 4.05
CA SER A 337 12.42 -8.40 4.84
C SER A 337 13.57 -9.35 5.21
N LEU A 338 14.67 -8.77 5.70
CA LEU A 338 15.94 -9.45 5.94
C LEU A 338 16.65 -8.87 7.17
N GLY A 339 17.66 -9.58 7.65
CA GLY A 339 18.53 -9.08 8.72
C GLY A 339 19.55 -10.11 9.18
N GLY A 340 20.42 -9.68 10.08
CA GLY A 340 21.41 -10.53 10.73
C GLY A 340 21.40 -10.35 12.25
N TYR A 341 21.30 -11.46 12.98
CA TYR A 341 21.32 -11.52 14.44
C TYR A 341 22.72 -11.31 15.03
N GLY A 342 22.77 -10.85 16.29
CA GLY A 342 23.99 -10.69 17.07
C GLY A 342 24.89 -9.53 16.62
N ARG A 343 24.33 -8.55 15.90
CA ARG A 343 25.10 -7.49 15.26
C ARG A 343 24.58 -6.10 15.62
N THR A 344 25.49 -5.19 15.94
CA THR A 344 25.20 -3.75 15.97
C THR A 344 25.05 -3.22 14.54
N CYS A 345 24.31 -2.13 14.36
CA CYS A 345 24.22 -1.48 13.05
C CYS A 345 25.61 -1.09 12.56
N SER A 346 26.04 -1.66 11.43
CA SER A 346 27.32 -1.30 10.81
C SER A 346 27.30 0.14 10.28
N SER A 347 28.48 0.77 10.22
CA SER A 347 28.66 2.07 9.57
C SER A 347 28.27 2.03 8.09
N THR A 348 28.52 0.93 7.40
CA THR A 348 28.14 0.72 6.00
C THR A 348 26.61 0.79 5.82
N TYR A 349 25.84 0.11 6.66
CA TYR A 349 24.37 0.25 6.66
C TYR A 349 23.94 1.67 7.00
N GLN A 350 24.46 2.23 8.10
CA GLN A 350 24.03 3.55 8.57
C GLN A 350 24.27 4.65 7.53
N ASN A 351 25.44 4.65 6.87
CA ASN A 351 25.77 5.62 5.84
C ASN A 351 24.82 5.49 4.64
N ALA A 352 24.55 4.27 4.17
CA ALA A 352 23.62 4.04 3.07
C ALA A 352 22.19 4.48 3.43
N ILE A 353 21.71 4.15 4.63
CA ILE A 353 20.38 4.55 5.11
C ILE A 353 20.28 6.08 5.17
N ASN A 354 21.30 6.77 5.66
CA ASN A 354 21.34 8.23 5.71
C ASN A 354 21.23 8.85 4.30
N GLU A 355 21.98 8.31 3.33
CA GLU A 355 21.92 8.79 1.94
C GLU A 355 20.55 8.52 1.29
N ILE A 356 19.99 7.33 1.48
CA ILE A 356 18.69 6.92 0.94
C ILE A 356 17.57 7.80 1.50
N THR A 357 17.55 7.99 2.83
CA THR A 357 16.54 8.83 3.49
C THR A 357 16.69 10.30 3.13
N SER A 358 17.92 10.80 2.90
CA SER A 358 18.15 12.17 2.40
C SER A 358 17.59 12.41 1.00
N ARG A 359 17.44 11.36 0.18
CA ARG A 359 16.75 11.39 -1.12
C ARG A 359 15.22 11.27 -1.02
N GLY A 360 14.71 11.18 0.20
CA GLY A 360 13.28 11.09 0.47
C GLY A 360 12.69 9.69 0.32
N ALA A 361 13.53 8.64 0.29
CA ALA A 361 13.06 7.26 0.26
C ALA A 361 12.94 6.69 1.69
N ASN A 362 11.88 5.92 1.94
CA ASN A 362 11.62 5.25 3.21
C ASN A 362 12.32 3.89 3.25
N VAL A 363 12.94 3.53 4.38
CA VAL A 363 13.57 2.21 4.57
C VAL A 363 12.79 1.44 5.63
N VAL A 364 12.08 0.40 5.21
CA VAL A 364 11.21 -0.43 6.06
C VAL A 364 11.88 -1.78 6.26
N VAL A 365 12.08 -2.20 7.51
CA VAL A 365 12.94 -3.36 7.84
C VAL A 365 12.24 -4.31 8.79
N ALA A 366 12.38 -5.61 8.56
CA ALA A 366 11.92 -6.64 9.48
C ALA A 366 12.67 -6.58 10.82
N ALA A 367 11.96 -6.62 11.96
CA ALA A 367 12.60 -6.55 13.27
C ALA A 367 13.46 -7.78 13.62
N GLY A 368 13.23 -8.92 12.95
CA GLY A 368 13.91 -10.21 13.22
C GLY A 368 13.00 -11.23 13.90
N ASN A 369 13.40 -12.50 13.89
CA ASN A 369 12.54 -13.66 14.17
C ASN A 369 13.06 -14.57 15.31
N ASP A 370 13.85 -14.04 16.24
CA ASP A 370 14.52 -14.81 17.29
C ASP A 370 13.79 -14.75 18.65
N GLY A 371 12.70 -13.98 18.75
CA GLY A 371 12.03 -13.68 20.01
C GLY A 371 12.90 -12.88 20.98
N GLY A 372 13.87 -12.13 20.45
CA GLY A 372 14.89 -11.40 21.20
C GLY A 372 14.79 -9.87 21.09
N PRO A 373 15.75 -9.14 21.67
CA PRO A 373 15.79 -7.69 21.56
C PRO A 373 16.22 -7.24 20.16
N VAL A 374 15.41 -6.38 19.53
CA VAL A 374 15.67 -5.79 18.21
C VAL A 374 17.01 -5.06 18.12
N SER A 375 17.57 -4.60 19.25
CA SER A 375 18.87 -3.94 19.32
C SER A 375 20.05 -4.80 18.83
N THR A 376 19.85 -6.11 18.74
CA THR A 376 20.85 -7.08 18.26
C THR A 376 20.64 -7.50 16.80
N THR A 377 19.68 -6.90 16.10
CA THR A 377 19.31 -7.24 14.72
C THR A 377 19.57 -6.06 13.80
N GLN A 378 20.48 -6.21 12.84
CA GLN A 378 20.71 -5.21 11.80
C GLN A 378 20.08 -5.65 10.47
N PRO A 379 19.54 -4.72 9.64
CA PRO A 379 19.56 -3.27 9.83
C PRO A 379 18.42 -2.69 10.69
N ALA A 380 17.61 -3.52 11.34
CA ALA A 380 16.46 -3.06 12.15
C ALA A 380 16.85 -2.16 13.34
N ASN A 381 18.06 -2.31 13.87
CA ASN A 381 18.63 -1.46 14.92
C ASN A 381 19.32 -0.18 14.41
N CYS A 382 19.37 0.05 13.09
CA CYS A 382 19.93 1.26 12.51
C CYS A 382 19.01 2.46 12.72
N GLN A 383 19.57 3.67 12.72
CA GLN A 383 18.78 4.90 12.72
C GLN A 383 18.23 5.19 11.33
N GLY A 384 17.07 5.83 11.25
CA GLY A 384 16.43 6.22 9.98
C GLY A 384 15.61 5.11 9.32
N VAL A 385 15.51 3.92 9.93
CA VAL A 385 14.66 2.83 9.45
C VAL A 385 13.33 2.76 10.20
N ILE A 386 12.33 2.17 9.55
CA ILE A 386 11.05 1.79 10.13
C ILE A 386 11.11 0.29 10.41
N ALA A 387 11.57 -0.08 11.61
CA ALA A 387 11.63 -1.47 12.04
C ALA A 387 10.22 -2.00 12.41
N VAL A 388 9.83 -3.14 11.84
CA VAL A 388 8.46 -3.67 11.91
C VAL A 388 8.40 -4.98 12.69
N GLY A 389 7.59 -4.99 13.75
CA GLY A 389 7.28 -6.19 14.52
C GLY A 389 6.12 -6.99 13.91
N ALA A 390 6.09 -8.30 14.19
CA ALA A 390 5.04 -9.21 13.72
C ALA A 390 4.03 -9.50 14.83
N ILE A 391 2.75 -9.43 14.45
CA ILE A 391 1.61 -9.84 15.28
C ILE A 391 0.79 -10.95 14.62
N ASP A 392 0.06 -11.69 15.43
CA ASP A 392 -0.95 -12.65 15.00
C ASP A 392 -2.34 -12.01 14.82
N SER A 393 -3.32 -12.81 14.43
CA SER A 393 -4.71 -12.37 14.19
C SER A 393 -5.47 -11.95 15.45
N LYS A 394 -4.90 -12.16 16.64
CA LYS A 394 -5.43 -11.68 17.91
C LYS A 394 -4.78 -10.36 18.35
N GLY A 395 -3.81 -9.87 17.58
CA GLY A 395 -3.06 -8.65 17.89
C GLY A 395 -1.99 -8.87 18.97
N ALA A 396 -1.61 -10.13 19.23
CA ALA A 396 -0.50 -10.47 20.10
C ALA A 396 0.81 -10.50 19.30
N ARG A 397 1.92 -10.09 19.92
CA ARG A 397 3.26 -10.28 19.37
C ARG A 397 3.47 -11.76 19.07
N ALA A 398 3.84 -12.06 17.83
CA ALA A 398 4.26 -13.41 17.47
C ALA A 398 5.47 -13.80 18.34
N SER A 399 5.51 -15.03 18.85
CA SER A 399 6.56 -15.47 19.79
C SER A 399 7.96 -15.21 19.27
N PHE A 400 8.17 -15.44 17.96
CA PHE A 400 9.41 -15.21 17.24
C PHE A 400 9.72 -13.72 16.98
N SER A 401 8.75 -12.80 17.01
CA SER A 401 9.04 -11.41 16.63
C SER A 401 10.00 -10.77 17.62
N ASN A 402 11.11 -10.23 17.14
CA ASN A 402 11.98 -9.41 17.98
C ASN A 402 11.23 -8.16 18.45
N TYR A 403 11.65 -7.61 19.59
CA TYR A 403 10.94 -6.54 20.30
C TYR A 403 11.88 -5.50 20.90
N GLY A 404 11.33 -4.35 21.27
CA GLY A 404 12.02 -3.29 22.01
C GLY A 404 11.93 -1.93 21.32
N ALA A 405 12.60 -0.93 21.90
CA ALA A 405 12.44 0.48 21.55
C ALA A 405 12.79 0.86 20.09
N ALA A 406 13.56 0.03 19.36
CA ALA A 406 13.82 0.29 17.95
C ALA A 406 12.63 -0.07 17.04
N VAL A 407 11.74 -0.99 17.47
CA VAL A 407 10.51 -1.32 16.74
C VAL A 407 9.61 -0.08 16.69
N LYS A 408 9.22 0.32 15.48
CA LYS A 408 8.45 1.54 15.25
C LYS A 408 6.94 1.30 15.19
N ILE A 409 6.54 0.14 14.68
CA ILE A 409 5.14 -0.28 14.54
C ILE A 409 5.06 -1.81 14.43
N ALA A 410 3.88 -2.37 14.69
CA ALA A 410 3.60 -3.78 14.47
C ALA A 410 2.57 -3.98 13.34
N ALA A 411 2.74 -5.05 12.57
CA ALA A 411 1.84 -5.40 11.48
C ALA A 411 1.62 -6.93 11.39
N PRO A 412 0.57 -7.39 10.68
CA PRO A 412 0.28 -8.81 10.50
C PRO A 412 1.47 -9.61 9.97
N GLY A 413 1.91 -10.62 10.72
CA GLY A 413 3.09 -11.42 10.37
C GLY A 413 2.94 -12.92 10.63
N VAL A 414 1.73 -13.41 10.92
CA VAL A 414 1.44 -14.84 11.14
C VAL A 414 0.31 -15.29 10.22
N GLY A 415 0.52 -16.37 9.47
CA GLY A 415 -0.45 -16.92 8.54
C GLY A 415 -0.75 -15.97 7.39
N ILE A 416 0.27 -15.28 6.87
CA ILE A 416 0.11 -14.27 5.81
C ILE A 416 0.16 -14.95 4.46
N LEU A 417 -0.99 -14.98 3.78
CA LEU A 417 -1.13 -15.54 2.44
C LEU A 417 -0.62 -14.56 1.37
N SER A 418 0.21 -15.06 0.45
CA SER A 418 0.69 -14.32 -0.73
C SER A 418 1.09 -15.27 -1.87
N THR A 419 1.51 -14.70 -3.01
CA THR A 419 2.08 -15.40 -4.16
C THR A 419 3.35 -16.16 -3.80
N LEU A 420 3.52 -17.36 -4.36
CA LEU A 420 4.68 -18.23 -4.15
C LEU A 420 4.94 -19.04 -5.42
N ASN A 421 5.91 -19.95 -5.37
CA ASN A 421 6.18 -20.94 -6.40
C ASN A 421 6.20 -22.35 -5.77
N ALA A 422 5.71 -23.35 -6.51
CA ALA A 422 5.56 -24.72 -6.02
C ALA A 422 6.87 -25.53 -6.09
N GLY A 423 7.90 -25.01 -6.76
CA GLY A 423 9.21 -25.64 -6.86
C GLY A 423 9.87 -25.80 -5.49
N LYS A 424 10.42 -26.98 -5.21
CA LYS A 424 11.19 -27.20 -3.96
C LYS A 424 12.66 -26.81 -4.08
N THR A 425 13.15 -26.74 -5.31
CA THR A 425 14.50 -26.33 -5.66
C THR A 425 14.39 -25.26 -6.74
N SER A 426 14.46 -25.65 -8.00
CA SER A 426 14.25 -24.75 -9.12
C SER A 426 12.78 -24.36 -9.29
N PRO A 427 12.48 -23.29 -10.04
CA PRO A 427 11.11 -22.81 -10.21
C PRO A 427 10.20 -23.88 -10.84
N GLY A 428 9.06 -24.10 -10.20
CA GLY A 428 7.94 -24.89 -10.70
C GLY A 428 6.75 -24.00 -11.09
N ALA A 429 5.54 -24.53 -10.93
CA ALA A 429 4.31 -23.79 -11.18
C ALA A 429 4.10 -22.65 -10.17
N ASP A 430 3.36 -21.63 -10.61
CA ASP A 430 2.80 -20.60 -9.75
C ASP A 430 1.97 -21.21 -8.60
N GLY A 431 2.04 -20.59 -7.44
CA GLY A 431 1.39 -21.08 -6.23
C GLY A 431 1.16 -19.97 -5.22
N PHE A 432 0.61 -20.34 -4.08
CA PHE A 432 0.32 -19.40 -3.01
C PHE A 432 0.50 -20.11 -1.68
N ALA A 433 1.05 -19.43 -0.67
CA ALA A 433 1.24 -20.01 0.64
C ALA A 433 1.15 -18.97 1.75
N SER A 434 0.84 -19.46 2.96
CA SER A 434 0.83 -18.64 4.16
C SER A 434 2.15 -18.74 4.90
N TYR A 435 2.87 -17.62 5.05
CA TYR A 435 4.14 -17.54 5.76
C TYR A 435 4.01 -16.81 7.10
N ASN A 436 4.97 -17.08 7.99
CA ASN A 436 5.11 -16.46 9.29
C ASN A 436 6.47 -15.75 9.35
N GLY A 437 6.49 -14.51 9.82
CA GLY A 437 7.72 -13.76 10.02
C GLY A 437 7.49 -12.25 10.11
N THR A 438 8.43 -11.56 10.74
CA THR A 438 8.56 -10.10 10.57
C THR A 438 8.78 -9.73 9.11
N SER A 439 9.33 -10.66 8.31
CA SER A 439 9.39 -10.58 6.85
C SER A 439 8.05 -10.42 6.16
N MET A 440 6.95 -10.90 6.74
CA MET A 440 5.59 -10.75 6.19
C MET A 440 4.87 -9.53 6.78
N ALA A 441 5.27 -9.07 7.96
CA ALA A 441 4.78 -7.81 8.55
C ALA A 441 5.36 -6.57 7.83
N THR A 442 6.64 -6.62 7.46
CA THR A 442 7.35 -5.53 6.77
C THR A 442 6.66 -5.07 5.47
N PRO A 443 6.25 -5.97 4.54
CA PRO A 443 5.55 -5.57 3.32
C PRO A 443 4.17 -4.98 3.57
N HIS A 444 3.52 -5.27 4.72
CA HIS A 444 2.30 -4.57 5.10
C HIS A 444 2.55 -3.08 5.31
N VAL A 445 3.62 -2.74 6.05
CA VAL A 445 4.01 -1.35 6.30
C VAL A 445 4.51 -0.69 5.02
N ALA A 446 5.34 -1.37 4.23
CA ALA A 446 5.85 -0.82 2.97
C ALA A 446 4.72 -0.52 1.96
N GLY A 447 3.76 -1.44 1.82
CA GLY A 447 2.57 -1.25 0.99
C GLY A 447 1.71 -0.08 1.49
N THR A 448 1.47 0.03 2.79
CA THR A 448 0.72 1.17 3.36
C THR A 448 1.42 2.50 3.10
N ILE A 449 2.75 2.57 3.25
CA ILE A 449 3.50 3.79 2.90
C ILE A 449 3.35 4.11 1.41
N ALA A 450 3.31 3.11 0.53
CA ALA A 450 3.05 3.35 -0.89
C ALA A 450 1.66 3.98 -1.13
N LEU A 451 0.63 3.55 -0.40
CA LEU A 451 -0.70 4.18 -0.43
C LEU A 451 -0.66 5.61 0.12
N MET A 452 0.04 5.87 1.23
CA MET A 452 0.23 7.22 1.78
C MET A 452 0.90 8.16 0.76
N LEU A 453 1.93 7.68 0.06
CA LEU A 453 2.63 8.46 -0.96
C LEU A 453 1.82 8.61 -2.25
N ALA A 454 0.84 7.74 -2.50
CA ALA A 454 -0.08 7.89 -3.63
C ALA A 454 -1.04 9.07 -3.42
N VAL A 455 -1.46 9.34 -2.19
CA VAL A 455 -2.26 10.55 -1.87
C VAL A 455 -1.39 11.80 -1.67
N ASN A 456 -0.17 11.65 -1.15
CA ASN A 456 0.76 12.75 -0.95
C ASN A 456 2.22 12.35 -1.20
N SER A 457 2.69 12.52 -2.43
CA SER A 457 4.04 12.13 -2.83
C SER A 457 5.15 13.04 -2.30
N ALA A 458 4.81 14.13 -1.60
CA ALA A 458 5.76 15.11 -1.08
C ALA A 458 6.20 14.81 0.37
N LEU A 459 5.60 13.82 1.03
CA LEU A 459 5.95 13.47 2.40
C LEU A 459 7.41 13.01 2.50
N SER A 460 8.14 13.61 3.44
CA SER A 460 9.48 13.14 3.80
C SER A 460 9.41 11.84 4.60
N PRO A 461 10.50 11.05 4.67
CA PRO A 461 10.51 9.83 5.47
C PRO A 461 10.16 10.04 6.95
N SER A 462 10.57 11.16 7.53
CA SER A 462 10.22 11.50 8.91
C SER A 462 8.73 11.81 9.07
N GLN A 463 8.11 12.50 8.11
CA GLN A 463 6.68 12.77 8.12
C GLN A 463 5.86 11.50 7.91
N VAL A 464 6.30 10.61 7.01
CA VAL A 464 5.69 9.29 6.83
C VAL A 464 5.70 8.51 8.14
N LEU A 465 6.87 8.36 8.78
CA LEU A 465 6.97 7.63 10.05
C LEU A 465 6.09 8.26 11.14
N GLN A 466 6.13 9.58 11.28
CA GLN A 466 5.30 10.29 12.27
C GLN A 466 3.82 10.00 12.06
N ARG A 467 3.32 10.15 10.83
CA ARG A 467 1.91 9.93 10.49
C ARG A 467 1.51 8.48 10.74
N LEU A 468 2.34 7.53 10.26
CA LEU A 468 2.14 6.09 10.45
C LEU A 468 2.07 5.69 11.94
N GLN A 469 2.90 6.29 12.79
CA GLN A 469 2.86 6.03 14.24
C GLN A 469 1.67 6.70 14.93
N SER A 470 1.35 7.94 14.55
CA SER A 470 0.21 8.67 15.14
C SER A 470 -1.15 8.11 14.74
N SER A 471 -1.22 7.42 13.60
CA SER A 471 -2.42 6.80 13.08
C SER A 471 -2.58 5.33 13.49
N ALA A 472 -1.60 4.76 14.19
CA ALA A 472 -1.60 3.37 14.62
C ALA A 472 -2.75 3.10 15.61
N ARG A 473 -3.42 1.96 15.46
CA ARG A 473 -4.44 1.52 16.41
C ARG A 473 -3.80 0.98 17.68
N PRO A 474 -4.43 1.14 18.85
CA PRO A 474 -3.95 0.53 20.08
C PRO A 474 -3.96 -1.01 19.97
N PHE A 475 -3.07 -1.66 20.70
CA PHE A 475 -3.10 -3.11 20.84
C PHE A 475 -4.39 -3.56 21.58
N PRO A 476 -5.00 -4.70 21.19
CA PRO A 476 -6.20 -5.20 21.86
C PRO A 476 -5.96 -5.49 23.35
N SER A 477 -7.01 -5.40 24.15
CA SER A 477 -6.96 -5.79 25.56
C SER A 477 -6.48 -7.24 25.72
N GLY A 478 -5.51 -7.46 26.60
CA GLY A 478 -4.90 -8.77 26.81
C GLY A 478 -3.78 -9.14 25.82
N SER A 479 -3.42 -8.24 24.89
CA SER A 479 -2.23 -8.41 24.06
C SER A 479 -0.96 -8.37 24.92
N ASN A 480 0.05 -9.14 24.52
CA ASN A 480 1.41 -9.09 25.08
C ASN A 480 2.29 -8.01 24.41
N CYS A 481 1.72 -7.20 23.50
CA CYS A 481 2.36 -6.03 22.93
C CYS A 481 2.10 -4.78 23.78
N SER A 482 3.10 -3.90 23.80
CA SER A 482 3.00 -2.54 24.33
C SER A 482 3.79 -1.59 23.42
N THR A 483 3.69 -0.29 23.69
CA THR A 483 4.45 0.73 22.95
C THR A 483 5.97 0.62 23.14
N SER A 484 6.43 -0.03 24.22
CA SER A 484 7.85 -0.26 24.47
C SER A 484 8.38 -1.54 23.83
N THR A 485 7.52 -2.49 23.47
CA THR A 485 7.93 -3.79 22.89
C THR A 485 7.63 -3.90 21.41
N CYS A 486 6.48 -3.40 20.95
CA CYS A 486 5.96 -3.58 19.60
C CYS A 486 5.82 -2.28 18.80
N GLY A 487 6.37 -1.17 19.30
CA GLY A 487 6.24 0.14 18.66
C GLY A 487 4.86 0.78 18.85
N ALA A 488 4.55 1.82 18.07
CA ALA A 488 3.44 2.74 18.35
C ALA A 488 2.05 2.10 18.45
N GLY A 489 1.85 0.93 17.82
CA GLY A 489 0.57 0.23 17.81
C GLY A 489 0.49 -0.76 16.65
N LEU A 490 -0.73 -1.18 16.36
CA LEU A 490 -1.10 -1.92 15.17
C LEU A 490 -1.14 -0.98 13.96
N LEU A 491 -0.57 -1.42 12.85
CA LEU A 491 -0.71 -0.76 11.56
C LEU A 491 -2.20 -0.56 11.21
N ASP A 492 -2.55 0.66 10.80
CA ASP A 492 -3.86 1.00 10.26
C ASP A 492 -3.67 1.84 9.00
N ALA A 493 -3.87 1.23 7.85
CA ALA A 493 -3.67 1.84 6.55
C ALA A 493 -4.71 2.91 6.25
N GLY A 494 -5.97 2.70 6.64
CA GLY A 494 -7.03 3.71 6.48
C GLY A 494 -6.66 5.00 7.18
N ASN A 495 -6.37 4.91 8.49
CA ASN A 495 -5.96 6.08 9.28
C ASN A 495 -4.64 6.68 8.77
N ALA A 496 -3.69 5.85 8.31
CA ALA A 496 -2.41 6.34 7.80
C ALA A 496 -2.56 7.12 6.49
N VAL A 497 -3.42 6.66 5.59
CA VAL A 497 -3.74 7.36 4.33
C VAL A 497 -4.49 8.66 4.61
N ASP A 498 -5.50 8.64 5.49
CA ASP A 498 -6.22 9.85 5.91
C ASP A 498 -5.26 10.86 6.58
N ALA A 499 -4.33 10.37 7.41
CA ALA A 499 -3.29 11.20 7.98
C ALA A 499 -2.35 11.76 6.90
N ALA A 500 -2.03 11.02 5.84
CA ALA A 500 -1.15 11.50 4.76
C ALA A 500 -1.77 12.61 3.90
N ALA A 501 -3.10 12.66 3.80
CA ALA A 501 -3.86 13.65 3.04
C ALA A 501 -3.96 15.04 3.72
N GLN A 502 -3.67 15.11 5.02
CA GLN A 502 -3.63 16.36 5.81
C GLN A 502 -2.27 17.06 5.68
#